data_AF-D0KR85-F1
#
_entry.id   AF-D0KR85-F1
#
_cell.length_a   1.000
_cell.length_b   1.000
_cell.length_c   1.000
_cell.angle_alpha   90.00
_cell.angle_beta   90.00
_cell.angle_gamma   90.00
#
_symmetry.space_group_name_H-M   'P 1'
#
loop_
_entity.id
_entity.type
_entity.pdbx_description
1 polymer ?
#
loop_
_entity_poly.entity_id
_entity_poly.type
_entity_poly.pdbx_seq_one_letter_code
_entity_poly.pdbx_strand_id
1 'polypeptide(L)'
;MQLYKYSLKDGYLVPNENGDVTVFVEGNFISITDKNGNKIEGARFKYLGNEYLLLEKLRYLAKLVNVDVDEDVLLAHPTLRNRTLAINKLMGELFEVFIYNLLLAKDYKVKRQFEIYPSLRKFTHTRWHNRPDFIVEDKLVIEAKIHKNDYLQTLEYSKYFKYGMAVFPFTGECRVPKGWICIFNTTKDQSRFYSLLEDLLSRVK
;
A
#
# COMPACT_ATOMS: atom_id res chain seq x y z
N MET A 1 -17.53 -8.82 3.70
CA MET A 1 -18.52 -7.87 4.22
C MET A 1 -18.26 -7.44 5.67
N GLN A 2 -18.32 -6.13 5.94
CA GLN A 2 -18.28 -5.52 7.29
C GLN A 2 -19.47 -4.56 7.47
N LEU A 3 -19.98 -4.47 8.70
CA LEU A 3 -21.14 -3.66 9.06
C LEU A 3 -20.79 -2.70 10.19
N TYR A 4 -21.16 -1.44 10.03
CA TYR A 4 -20.88 -0.39 11.00
C TYR A 4 -22.11 0.47 11.28
N LYS A 5 -22.23 0.95 12.52
CA LYS A 5 -23.31 1.84 12.94
C LYS A 5 -22.83 3.28 13.04
N TYR A 6 -23.65 4.20 12.56
CA TYR A 6 -23.37 5.62 12.41
C TYR A 6 -24.57 6.47 12.83
N SER A 7 -24.30 7.71 13.22
CA SER A 7 -25.32 8.75 13.36
C SER A 7 -25.05 9.89 12.38
N LEU A 8 -26.11 10.44 11.80
CA LEU A 8 -26.03 11.66 11.02
C LEU A 8 -25.99 12.87 11.97
N LYS A 9 -24.90 13.62 11.96
CA LYS A 9 -24.69 14.82 12.77
C LYS A 9 -24.12 15.93 11.88
N ASP A 10 -24.78 17.07 11.84
CA ASP A 10 -24.37 18.25 11.04
C ASP A 10 -24.14 17.92 9.55
N GLY A 11 -24.95 17.00 8.99
CA GLY A 11 -24.81 16.56 7.60
C GLY A 11 -23.70 15.52 7.35
N TYR A 12 -23.00 15.06 8.39
CA TYR A 12 -21.96 14.04 8.29
C TYR A 12 -22.30 12.77 9.06
N LEU A 13 -21.85 11.62 8.54
CA LEU A 13 -21.87 10.36 9.25
C LEU A 13 -20.71 10.31 10.26
N VAL A 14 -21.07 10.15 11.53
CA VAL A 14 -20.14 9.98 12.66
C VAL A 14 -20.33 8.59 13.26
N PRO A 15 -19.26 7.80 13.48
CA PRO A 15 -19.35 6.46 14.07
C PRO A 15 -20.10 6.50 15.40
N ASN A 16 -21.08 5.62 15.57
CA ASN A 16 -21.85 5.48 16.81
C ASN A 16 -22.47 4.07 16.85
N GLU A 17 -22.08 3.24 17.82
CA GLU A 17 -22.57 1.87 17.97
C GLU A 17 -24.10 1.80 18.15
N ASN A 18 -24.70 2.84 18.72
CA ASN A 18 -26.14 2.98 18.90
C ASN A 18 -26.80 3.86 17.81
N GLY A 19 -26.14 4.00 16.66
CA GLY A 19 -26.60 4.86 15.57
C GLY A 19 -27.73 4.26 14.72
N ASP A 20 -28.60 5.14 14.22
CA ASP A 20 -29.73 4.79 13.35
C ASP A 20 -29.34 4.57 11.88
N VAL A 21 -28.08 4.78 11.50
CA VAL A 21 -27.57 4.55 10.13
C VAL A 21 -26.68 3.31 10.11
N THR A 22 -26.89 2.44 9.13
CA THR A 22 -26.07 1.25 8.90
C THR A 22 -25.24 1.46 7.64
N VAL A 23 -23.93 1.28 7.77
CA VAL A 23 -22.96 1.37 6.67
C VAL A 23 -22.40 -0.02 6.40
N PHE A 24 -22.55 -0.47 5.16
CA PHE A 24 -22.08 -1.74 4.63
C PHE A 24 -20.81 -1.48 3.83
N VAL A 25 -19.74 -2.22 4.14
CA VAL A 25 -18.47 -2.12 3.40
C VAL A 25 -18.06 -3.50 2.90
N GLU A 26 -17.87 -3.63 1.59
CA GLU A 26 -17.40 -4.86 0.96
C GLU A 26 -16.44 -4.55 -0.19
N GLY A 27 -15.15 -4.84 0.01
CA GLY A 27 -14.12 -4.47 -0.95
C GLY A 27 -14.12 -2.96 -1.19
N ASN A 28 -14.34 -2.55 -2.44
CA ASN A 28 -14.43 -1.15 -2.84
C ASN A 28 -15.88 -0.63 -2.90
N PHE A 29 -16.84 -1.36 -2.33
CA PHE A 29 -18.24 -0.97 -2.34
C PHE A 29 -18.68 -0.51 -0.96
N ILE A 30 -19.44 0.60 -0.95
CA ILE A 30 -20.21 1.05 0.20
C ILE A 30 -21.70 1.11 -0.13
N SER A 31 -22.51 0.74 0.87
CA SER A 31 -23.95 1.00 0.88
C SER A 31 -24.32 1.59 2.24
N ILE A 32 -25.21 2.56 2.25
CA ILE A 32 -25.61 3.29 3.45
C ILE A 32 -27.13 3.23 3.53
N THR A 33 -27.66 2.75 4.65
CA THR A 33 -29.11 2.66 4.87
C THR A 33 -29.51 3.30 6.18
N ASP A 34 -30.70 3.89 6.23
CA ASP A 34 -31.32 4.31 7.48
C ASP A 34 -31.86 3.10 8.28
N LYS A 35 -32.46 3.37 9.45
CA LYS A 35 -33.06 2.36 10.33
C LYS A 35 -34.27 1.64 9.73
N ASN A 36 -34.89 2.21 8.69
CA ASN A 36 -36.03 1.64 7.99
C ASN A 36 -35.59 0.83 6.75
N GLY A 37 -34.28 0.77 6.47
CA GLY A 37 -33.73 0.09 5.30
C GLY A 37 -33.70 0.93 4.02
N ASN A 38 -34.03 2.23 4.10
CA ASN A 38 -33.94 3.12 2.93
C ASN A 38 -32.49 3.45 2.63
N LYS A 39 -32.10 3.38 1.36
CA LYS A 39 -30.77 3.77 0.90
C LYS A 39 -30.58 5.28 1.05
N ILE A 40 -29.44 5.68 1.60
CA ILE A 40 -29.00 7.07 1.72
C ILE A 40 -27.91 7.32 0.68
N GLU A 41 -28.14 8.27 -0.22
CA GLU A 41 -27.16 8.68 -1.24
C GLU A 41 -26.49 10.01 -0.87
N GLY A 42 -25.24 10.20 -1.29
CA GLY A 42 -24.50 11.46 -1.09
C GLY A 42 -24.11 11.78 0.36
N ALA A 43 -24.28 10.84 1.30
CA ALA A 43 -23.83 11.00 2.67
C ALA A 43 -22.29 11.04 2.76
N ARG A 44 -21.76 11.97 3.54
CA ARG A 44 -20.31 12.16 3.70
C ARG A 44 -19.87 11.73 5.10
N PHE A 45 -18.70 11.10 5.18
CA PHE A 45 -18.12 10.70 6.46
C PHE A 45 -17.36 11.86 7.11
N LYS A 46 -17.53 12.06 8.42
CA LYS A 46 -16.73 13.02 9.18
C LYS A 46 -15.29 12.49 9.33
N TYR A 47 -14.29 13.34 9.19
CA TYR A 47 -12.91 13.01 9.58
C TYR A 47 -12.81 12.79 11.10
N LEU A 48 -12.06 11.77 11.52
CA LEU A 48 -11.84 11.44 12.93
C LEU A 48 -10.51 11.97 13.47
N GLY A 49 -9.67 12.54 12.60
CA GLY A 49 -8.35 13.04 12.95
C GLY A 49 -7.67 13.68 11.74
N ASN A 50 -6.38 13.41 11.58
CA ASN A 50 -5.54 13.99 10.53
C ASN A 50 -5.51 13.17 9.22
N GLU A 51 -6.58 12.44 8.93
CA GLU A 51 -6.71 11.54 7.79
C GLU A 51 -6.55 12.25 6.46
N TYR A 52 -6.92 13.53 6.42
CA TYR A 52 -6.77 14.41 5.26
C TYR A 52 -5.33 14.42 4.71
N LEU A 53 -4.30 14.38 5.58
CA LEU A 53 -2.90 14.34 5.15
C LEU A 53 -2.55 13.03 4.43
N LEU A 54 -3.16 11.92 4.84
CA LEU A 54 -2.95 10.62 4.20
C LEU A 54 -3.74 10.56 2.89
N LEU A 55 -4.98 11.08 2.87
CA LEU A 55 -5.80 11.17 1.67
C LEU A 55 -5.15 12.04 0.59
N GLU A 56 -4.52 13.17 0.96
CA GLU A 56 -3.76 13.99 -0.01
C GLU A 56 -2.63 13.21 -0.68
N LYS A 57 -1.86 12.44 0.10
CA LYS A 57 -0.81 11.55 -0.43
C LYS A 57 -1.39 10.44 -1.30
N LEU A 58 -2.52 9.87 -0.90
CA LEU A 58 -3.23 8.84 -1.64
C LEU A 58 -3.71 9.38 -3.00
N ARG A 59 -4.42 10.51 -3.03
CA ARG A 59 -4.84 11.19 -4.27
C ARG A 59 -3.68 11.46 -5.20
N TYR A 60 -2.55 11.91 -4.65
CA TYR A 60 -1.33 12.14 -5.43
C TYR A 60 -0.82 10.86 -6.08
N LEU A 61 -0.73 9.75 -5.34
CA LEU A 61 -0.33 8.45 -5.90
C LEU A 61 -1.35 7.92 -6.92
N ALA A 62 -2.64 8.02 -6.62
CA ALA A 62 -3.73 7.60 -7.51
C ALA A 62 -3.65 8.31 -8.87
N LYS A 63 -3.37 9.62 -8.87
CA LYS A 63 -3.15 10.40 -10.09
C LYS A 63 -1.95 9.92 -10.90
N LEU A 64 -0.85 9.50 -10.27
CA LEU A 64 0.33 8.98 -10.97
C LEU A 64 0.08 7.67 -11.70
N VAL A 65 -0.90 6.88 -11.24
CA VAL A 65 -1.25 5.58 -11.85
C VAL A 65 -2.62 5.60 -12.55
N ASN A 66 -3.23 6.78 -12.68
CA ASN A 66 -4.53 6.99 -13.32
C ASN A 66 -5.66 6.10 -12.77
N VAL A 67 -5.76 6.02 -11.45
CA VAL A 67 -6.82 5.31 -10.73
C VAL A 67 -7.72 6.32 -10.02
N ASP A 68 -9.04 6.15 -10.14
CA ASP A 68 -10.01 6.89 -9.33
C ASP A 68 -10.22 6.17 -7.99
N VAL A 69 -10.26 6.94 -6.90
CA VAL A 69 -10.34 6.42 -5.54
C VAL A 69 -11.57 6.98 -4.86
N ASP A 70 -12.50 6.08 -4.52
CA ASP A 70 -13.62 6.38 -3.65
C ASP A 70 -13.13 6.43 -2.19
N GLU A 71 -12.90 7.64 -1.69
CA GLU A 71 -12.45 7.87 -0.32
C GLU A 71 -13.53 7.58 0.71
N ASP A 72 -14.81 7.62 0.34
CA ASP A 72 -15.90 7.33 1.26
C ASP A 72 -15.85 5.87 1.72
N VAL A 73 -15.38 4.96 0.86
CA VAL A 73 -15.09 3.56 1.24
C VAL A 73 -14.05 3.48 2.34
N LEU A 74 -13.00 4.29 2.27
CA LEU A 74 -11.92 4.30 3.26
C LEU A 74 -12.39 4.95 4.56
N LEU A 75 -13.18 6.01 4.47
CA LEU A 75 -13.75 6.74 5.61
C LEU A 75 -14.96 6.02 6.23
N ALA A 76 -15.52 5.01 5.58
CA ALA A 76 -16.60 4.19 6.13
C ALA A 76 -16.15 3.30 7.31
N HIS A 77 -14.84 3.16 7.57
CA HIS A 77 -14.37 2.47 8.76
C HIS A 77 -14.60 3.30 10.04
N PRO A 78 -14.98 2.69 11.18
CA PRO A 78 -15.49 3.43 12.33
C PRO A 78 -14.40 4.02 13.24
N THR A 79 -13.14 3.64 13.06
CA THR A 79 -12.02 4.11 13.90
C THR A 79 -10.92 4.71 13.06
N LEU A 80 -10.25 5.73 13.61
CA LEU A 80 -9.09 6.37 12.97
C LEU A 80 -7.99 5.35 12.63
N ARG A 81 -7.78 4.35 13.49
CA ARG A 81 -6.81 3.28 13.25
C ARG A 81 -7.16 2.45 12.01
N ASN A 82 -8.42 2.03 11.89
CA ASN A 82 -8.86 1.20 10.76
C ASN A 82 -8.82 1.99 9.44
N ARG A 83 -9.27 3.25 9.45
CA ARG A 83 -9.18 4.14 8.29
C ARG A 83 -7.72 4.37 7.88
N THR A 84 -6.83 4.67 8.84
CA THR A 84 -5.39 4.82 8.59
C THR A 84 -4.80 3.55 7.96
N LEU A 85 -5.15 2.37 8.46
CA LEU A 85 -4.70 1.10 7.91
C LEU A 85 -5.21 0.88 6.47
N ALA A 86 -6.49 1.17 6.21
CA ALA A 86 -7.09 1.04 4.89
C ALA A 86 -6.44 1.98 3.87
N ILE A 87 -6.26 3.27 4.23
CA ILE A 87 -5.59 4.27 3.39
C ILE A 87 -4.15 3.83 3.08
N ASN A 88 -3.38 3.44 4.11
CA ASN A 88 -2.01 2.99 3.94
C ASN A 88 -1.92 1.73 3.07
N LYS A 89 -2.85 0.79 3.21
CA LYS A 89 -2.89 -0.41 2.36
C LYS A 89 -3.08 -0.03 0.90
N LEU A 90 -4.06 0.82 0.59
CA LEU A 90 -4.31 1.27 -0.78
C LEU A 90 -3.15 2.10 -1.33
N MET A 91 -2.53 2.96 -0.51
CA MET A 91 -1.31 3.68 -0.90
C MET A 91 -0.18 2.72 -1.28
N GLY A 92 -0.01 1.62 -0.54
CA GLY A 92 0.97 0.57 -0.85
C GLY A 92 0.70 -0.07 -2.20
N GLU A 93 -0.55 -0.48 -2.44
CA GLU A 93 -0.98 -1.09 -3.71
C GLU A 93 -0.76 -0.13 -4.90
N LEU A 94 -1.16 1.14 -4.79
CA LEU A 94 -0.96 2.13 -5.84
C LEU A 94 0.52 2.42 -6.07
N PHE A 95 1.34 2.45 -5.01
CA PHE A 95 2.78 2.68 -5.16
C PHE A 95 3.49 1.48 -5.81
N GLU A 96 3.10 0.25 -5.49
CA GLU A 96 3.57 -0.94 -6.22
C GLU A 96 3.24 -0.85 -7.71
N VAL A 97 2.02 -0.45 -8.06
CA VAL A 97 1.62 -0.23 -9.47
C VAL A 97 2.49 0.84 -10.13
N PHE A 98 2.76 1.95 -9.42
CA PHE A 98 3.64 3.01 -9.93
C PHE A 98 5.05 2.49 -10.23
N ILE A 99 5.68 1.75 -9.31
CA ILE A 99 7.02 1.18 -9.52
C ILE A 99 7.01 0.17 -10.67
N TYR A 100 5.97 -0.67 -10.76
CA TYR A 100 5.83 -1.61 -11.87
C TYR A 100 5.78 -0.90 -13.22
N ASN A 101 4.99 0.18 -13.33
CA ASN A 101 4.90 0.98 -14.55
C ASN A 101 6.24 1.64 -14.91
N LEU A 102 7.01 2.13 -13.92
CA LEU A 102 8.36 2.65 -14.15
C LEU A 102 9.29 1.58 -14.74
N LEU A 103 9.28 0.38 -14.16
CA LEU A 103 10.12 -0.72 -14.64
C LEU A 103 9.75 -1.12 -16.08
N LEU A 104 8.45 -1.25 -16.38
CA LEU A 104 7.98 -1.57 -17.72
C LEU A 104 8.31 -0.48 -18.74
N ALA A 105 8.28 0.79 -18.36
CA ALA A 105 8.62 1.91 -19.25
C ALA A 105 10.09 1.91 -19.72
N LYS A 106 10.94 1.06 -19.12
CA LYS A 106 12.34 0.84 -19.50
C LYS A 106 12.61 -0.58 -19.99
N ASP A 107 11.56 -1.32 -20.31
CA ASP A 107 11.63 -2.68 -20.86
C ASP A 107 12.37 -3.70 -19.96
N TYR A 108 12.41 -3.46 -18.64
CA TYR A 108 12.97 -4.45 -17.72
C TYR A 108 12.08 -5.70 -17.67
N LYS A 109 12.72 -6.87 -17.58
CA LYS A 109 12.05 -8.12 -17.22
C LYS A 109 11.72 -8.12 -15.73
N VAL A 110 10.43 -8.15 -15.41
CA VAL A 110 9.95 -8.11 -14.02
C VAL A 110 9.09 -9.32 -13.67
N LYS A 111 9.40 -9.98 -12.55
CA LYS A 111 8.53 -10.97 -11.90
C LYS A 111 7.92 -10.35 -10.64
N ARG A 112 6.59 -10.28 -10.57
CA ARG A 112 5.86 -9.73 -9.42
C ARG A 112 5.50 -10.81 -8.42
N GLN A 113 5.71 -10.56 -7.12
CA GLN A 113 5.24 -11.43 -6.02
C GLN A 113 5.61 -12.91 -6.22
N PHE A 114 6.76 -13.16 -6.88
CA PHE A 114 7.21 -14.48 -7.27
C PHE A 114 7.80 -15.22 -6.07
N GLU A 115 7.43 -16.48 -5.90
CA GLU A 115 7.89 -17.29 -4.78
C GLU A 115 9.33 -17.74 -4.99
N ILE A 116 10.27 -17.22 -4.17
CA ILE A 116 11.69 -17.57 -4.25
C ILE A 116 11.93 -18.99 -3.72
N TYR A 117 11.15 -19.41 -2.71
CA TYR A 117 11.22 -20.74 -2.11
C TYR A 117 9.87 -21.13 -1.48
N PRO A 118 9.54 -22.43 -1.37
CA PRO A 118 8.26 -22.88 -0.83
C PRO A 118 8.06 -22.47 0.63
N SER A 119 6.86 -22.01 0.98
CA SER A 119 6.52 -21.70 2.37
C SER A 119 6.26 -22.96 3.19
N LEU A 120 7.00 -23.14 4.28
CA LEU A 120 6.74 -24.19 5.29
C LEU A 120 5.81 -23.72 6.41
N ARG A 121 5.03 -22.64 6.20
CA ARG A 121 4.13 -22.08 7.22
C ARG A 121 3.15 -23.10 7.78
N LYS A 122 2.65 -24.02 6.95
CA LYS A 122 1.72 -25.08 7.39
C LYS A 122 2.33 -26.04 8.41
N PHE A 123 3.66 -26.19 8.41
CA PHE A 123 4.39 -27.12 9.30
C PHE A 123 5.06 -26.40 10.47
N THR A 124 5.54 -25.18 10.26
CA THR A 124 6.34 -24.43 11.24
C THR A 124 5.55 -23.36 11.98
N HIS A 125 4.30 -23.09 11.56
CA HIS A 125 3.47 -21.96 11.98
C HIS A 125 4.15 -20.57 11.84
N THR A 126 5.33 -20.53 11.24
CA THR A 126 6.12 -19.31 11.06
C THR A 126 5.72 -18.68 9.74
N ARG A 127 5.59 -17.36 9.70
CA ARG A 127 5.36 -16.62 8.45
C ARG A 127 6.72 -16.34 7.81
N TRP A 128 6.90 -16.82 6.58
CA TRP A 128 8.13 -16.61 5.83
C TRP A 128 7.87 -15.51 4.80
N HIS A 129 8.83 -14.60 4.65
CA HIS A 129 8.83 -13.61 3.59
C HIS A 129 9.58 -14.20 2.41
N ASN A 130 8.83 -14.81 1.48
CA ASN A 130 9.38 -15.56 0.34
C ASN A 130 8.94 -15.01 -1.02
N ARG A 131 8.20 -13.89 -1.03
CA ARG A 131 7.64 -13.26 -2.22
C ARG A 131 7.94 -11.77 -2.17
N PRO A 132 9.05 -11.33 -2.78
CA PRO A 132 9.33 -9.92 -2.90
C PRO A 132 8.34 -9.24 -3.83
N ASP A 133 8.17 -7.93 -3.69
CA ASP A 133 7.26 -7.15 -4.54
C ASP A 133 7.65 -7.29 -6.02
N PHE A 134 8.95 -7.14 -6.31
CA PHE A 134 9.52 -7.31 -7.64
C PHE A 134 10.86 -8.02 -7.63
N ILE A 135 11.06 -8.90 -8.62
CA ILE A 135 12.38 -9.39 -9.04
C ILE A 135 12.63 -8.85 -10.44
N VAL A 136 13.72 -8.10 -10.60
CA VAL A 136 14.12 -7.43 -11.84
C VAL A 136 15.30 -8.15 -12.46
N GLU A 137 15.18 -8.49 -13.75
CA GLU A 137 16.18 -9.21 -14.55
C GLU A 137 16.65 -10.54 -13.95
N ASP A 138 15.85 -11.15 -13.07
CA ASP A 138 16.26 -12.32 -12.25
C ASP A 138 17.51 -12.09 -11.37
N LYS A 139 17.92 -10.83 -11.18
CA LYS A 139 19.19 -10.45 -10.54
C LYS A 139 19.02 -9.63 -9.26
N LEU A 140 17.94 -8.86 -9.17
CA LEU A 140 17.77 -7.85 -8.13
C LEU A 140 16.34 -7.84 -7.59
N VAL A 141 16.18 -7.60 -6.29
CA VAL A 141 14.86 -7.44 -5.66
C VAL A 141 14.53 -5.97 -5.41
N ILE A 142 13.28 -5.58 -5.67
CA ILE A 142 12.74 -4.28 -5.24
C ILE A 142 11.55 -4.51 -4.30
N GLU A 143 11.59 -3.85 -3.14
CA GLU A 143 10.50 -3.78 -2.17
C GLU A 143 9.93 -2.37 -2.14
N ALA A 144 8.64 -2.23 -2.43
CA ALA A 144 7.94 -0.95 -2.43
C ALA A 144 7.25 -0.74 -1.08
N LYS A 145 7.64 0.31 -0.35
CA LYS A 145 7.12 0.60 0.99
C LYS A 145 6.66 2.04 1.11
N ILE A 146 5.59 2.28 1.86
CA ILE A 146 5.03 3.63 2.04
C ILE A 146 5.50 4.35 3.31
N HIS A 147 6.04 3.61 4.29
CA HIS A 147 6.43 4.19 5.58
C HIS A 147 7.68 3.56 6.17
N LYS A 148 7.73 2.23 6.29
CA LYS A 148 8.84 1.52 6.91
C LYS A 148 9.22 0.26 6.15
N ASN A 149 10.52 0.03 5.98
CA ASN A 149 11.03 -1.26 5.53
C ASN A 149 11.16 -2.25 6.70
N ASP A 150 10.68 -3.48 6.50
CA ASP A 150 10.95 -4.58 7.40
C ASP A 150 12.34 -5.16 7.10
N TYR A 151 13.28 -4.97 8.02
CA TYR A 151 14.65 -5.45 7.87
C TYR A 151 14.72 -6.98 7.83
N LEU A 152 13.88 -7.69 8.59
CA LEU A 152 13.90 -9.15 8.61
C LEU A 152 13.43 -9.69 7.26
N GLN A 153 12.39 -9.08 6.68
CA GLN A 153 11.93 -9.40 5.33
C GLN A 153 13.06 -9.23 4.29
N THR A 154 13.74 -8.08 4.25
CA THR A 154 14.79 -7.85 3.26
C THR A 154 16.06 -8.67 3.55
N LEU A 155 16.34 -8.98 4.81
CA LEU A 155 17.41 -9.90 5.19
C LEU A 155 17.16 -11.31 4.65
N GLU A 156 15.93 -11.83 4.71
CA GLU A 156 15.58 -13.11 4.12
C GLU A 156 15.82 -13.13 2.61
N TYR A 157 15.38 -12.09 1.90
CA TYR A 157 15.63 -11.96 0.46
C TYR A 157 17.12 -11.88 0.13
N SER A 158 17.92 -11.24 0.98
CA SER A 158 19.35 -11.08 0.75
C SER A 158 20.15 -12.38 0.74
N LYS A 159 19.57 -13.48 1.25
CA LYS A 159 20.16 -14.83 1.16
C LYS A 159 20.15 -15.38 -0.27
N TYR A 160 19.24 -14.88 -1.12
CA TYR A 160 19.08 -15.29 -2.52
C TYR A 160 19.51 -14.20 -3.49
N PHE A 161 19.34 -12.93 -3.11
CA PHE A 161 19.66 -11.77 -3.92
C PHE A 161 20.67 -10.86 -3.22
N LYS A 162 21.90 -10.85 -3.70
CA LYS A 162 22.99 -10.05 -3.11
C LYS A 162 22.69 -8.54 -3.12
N TYR A 163 21.92 -8.08 -4.11
CA TYR A 163 21.55 -6.67 -4.26
C TYR A 163 20.03 -6.52 -4.28
N GLY A 164 19.57 -5.38 -3.77
CA GLY A 164 18.15 -5.04 -3.75
C GLY A 164 17.91 -3.61 -3.34
N MET A 165 16.66 -3.17 -3.49
CA MET A 165 16.24 -1.79 -3.26
C MET A 165 14.97 -1.79 -2.42
N ALA A 166 14.97 -1.03 -1.32
CA ALA A 166 13.73 -0.63 -0.66
C ALA A 166 13.38 0.77 -1.15
N VAL A 167 12.29 0.90 -1.89
CA VAL A 167 11.86 2.15 -2.54
C VAL A 167 10.64 2.71 -1.83
N PHE A 168 10.57 4.04 -1.73
CA PHE A 168 9.52 4.75 -1.02
C PHE A 168 8.98 5.89 -1.87
N PRO A 169 7.65 6.12 -1.88
CA PRO A 169 7.08 7.21 -2.65
C PRO A 169 7.51 8.56 -2.09
N PHE A 170 7.69 8.63 -0.77
CA PHE A 170 8.07 9.83 -0.01
C PHE A 170 9.23 9.49 0.94
N THR A 171 9.35 10.20 2.06
CA THR A 171 10.25 9.84 3.17
C THR A 171 9.70 8.68 4.01
N GLY A 172 10.59 7.96 4.70
CA GLY A 172 10.23 6.84 5.56
C GLY A 172 11.40 6.35 6.40
N GLU A 173 11.17 5.28 7.15
CA GLU A 173 12.20 4.57 7.92
C GLU A 173 12.74 3.40 7.09
N CYS A 174 14.04 3.40 6.82
CA CYS A 174 14.64 2.34 6.03
C CYS A 174 15.93 1.83 6.63
N ARG A 175 15.96 0.52 6.87
CA ARG A 175 17.16 -0.26 7.16
C ARG A 175 17.14 -1.49 6.25
N VAL A 176 18.25 -1.74 5.59
CA VAL A 176 18.41 -2.81 4.60
C VAL A 176 19.73 -3.56 4.84
N PRO A 177 19.85 -4.82 4.39
CA PRO A 177 21.07 -5.60 4.51
C PRO A 177 22.21 -5.05 3.62
N LYS A 178 23.43 -5.56 3.81
CA LYS A 178 24.60 -5.17 3.02
C LYS A 178 24.35 -5.46 1.53
N GLY A 179 24.69 -4.51 0.67
CA GLY A 179 24.47 -4.61 -0.78
C GLY A 179 23.10 -4.10 -1.23
N TRP A 180 22.19 -3.82 -0.30
CA TRP A 180 20.90 -3.21 -0.60
C TRP A 180 20.93 -1.71 -0.32
N ILE A 181 20.02 -0.98 -0.95
CA ILE A 181 19.91 0.48 -0.80
C ILE A 181 18.48 0.93 -0.51
N CYS A 182 18.36 2.08 0.15
CA CYS A 182 17.10 2.76 0.40
C CYS A 182 16.95 3.94 -0.56
N ILE A 183 15.79 4.08 -1.18
CA ILE A 183 15.48 5.22 -2.06
C ILE A 183 14.17 5.85 -1.62
N PHE A 184 14.21 7.16 -1.44
CA PHE A 184 13.08 7.97 -1.00
C PHE A 184 12.65 8.93 -2.10
N ASN A 185 11.41 9.42 -1.99
CA ASN A 185 10.85 10.39 -2.93
C ASN A 185 10.84 9.90 -4.38
N THR A 186 10.68 8.59 -4.60
CA THR A 186 10.73 7.98 -5.95
C THR A 186 9.69 8.55 -6.90
N THR A 187 8.57 9.07 -6.39
CA THR A 187 7.55 9.73 -7.22
C THR A 187 8.02 11.07 -7.80
N LYS A 188 9.02 11.71 -7.19
CA LYS A 188 9.58 13.00 -7.60
C LYS A 188 10.91 12.87 -8.35
N ASP A 189 11.73 11.89 -8.00
CA ASP A 189 13.10 11.71 -8.52
C ASP A 189 13.28 10.30 -9.12
N GLN A 190 12.68 10.09 -10.30
CA GLN A 190 12.72 8.81 -11.01
C GLN A 190 14.10 8.55 -11.65
N SER A 191 14.83 9.59 -12.04
CA SER A 191 16.16 9.45 -12.64
C SER A 191 17.15 8.83 -11.65
N ARG A 192 17.10 9.24 -10.37
CA ARG A 192 17.88 8.61 -9.32
C ARG A 192 17.51 7.14 -9.10
N PHE A 193 16.23 6.80 -9.17
CA PHE A 193 15.79 5.40 -9.09
C PHE A 193 16.44 4.55 -10.19
N TYR A 194 16.35 4.97 -11.45
CA TYR A 194 16.95 4.23 -12.57
C TYR A 194 18.48 4.18 -12.48
N SER A 195 19.13 5.29 -12.17
CA SER A 195 20.60 5.33 -12.07
C SER A 195 21.13 4.34 -11.03
N LEU A 196 20.47 4.23 -9.89
CA LEU A 196 20.86 3.30 -8.83
C LEU A 196 20.47 1.85 -9.17
N LEU A 197 19.34 1.63 -9.84
CA LEU A 197 18.96 0.30 -10.34
C LEU A 197 20.02 -0.24 -11.31
N GLU A 198 20.45 0.57 -12.29
CA GLU A 198 21.47 0.21 -13.27
C GLU A 198 22.83 -0.06 -12.62
N ASP A 199 23.26 0.79 -11.69
CA ASP A 199 24.50 0.57 -10.93
C ASP A 199 24.46 -0.79 -10.21
N LEU A 200 23.34 -1.15 -9.57
CA LEU A 200 23.22 -2.45 -8.91
C LEU A 200 23.17 -3.62 -9.89
N LEU A 201 22.42 -3.51 -10.99
CA LEU A 201 22.34 -4.56 -12.02
C LEU A 201 23.70 -4.83 -12.65
N SER A 202 24.50 -3.79 -12.90
CA SER A 202 25.85 -3.91 -13.48
C SER A 202 26.85 -4.65 -12.59
N ARG A 203 26.60 -4.71 -11.27
CA ARG A 203 27.45 -5.40 -10.29
C ARG A 203 27.16 -6.89 -10.20
N VAL A 204 26.05 -7.36 -10.78
CA VAL A 204 25.69 -8.78 -10.85
C VAL A 204 26.28 -9.36 -12.13
N LYS A 205 27.42 -10.05 -11.96
CA LYS A 205 28.06 -10.84 -13.01
C LYS A 205 27.18 -12.03 -13.40
#